data_AF-A0A1G3XSF6-F1
#
_entry.id   AF-A0A1G3XSF6-F1
#
_cell.length_a   1.000
_cell.length_b   1.000
_cell.length_c   1.000
_cell.angle_alpha   90.00
_cell.angle_beta   90.00
_cell.angle_gamma   90.00
#
_symmetry.space_group_name_H-M   'P 1'
#
loop_
_entity.id
_entity.type
_entity.pdbx_description
1 polymer ?
#
loop_
_entity_poly.entity_id
_entity_poly.type
_entity_poly.pdbx_seq_one_letter_code
_entity_poly.pdbx_strand_id
1 'polypeptide(L)'
;MSGQLFISNLFRLRTLIIQSTFLSGSLIIFFLLTTNVFSEEIQKIKGPITITSDRLTADNQTHTALFENSVVARTTDMTIYADRMLVYYDKDTGSVTKIEAVGAVKLIKENNVITSKEATYYADEEKVIFTGEPRAVEGENVVTGSKMTYLINEDRFLVESSKVFLKKKKKQ
;
A
#
# COMPACT_ATOMS: atom_id res chain seq x y z
N MET A 1 -33.24 -16.93 -3.13
CA MET A 1 -32.29 -18.02 -3.44
C MET A 1 -31.12 -17.43 -4.20
N SER A 2 -29.91 -17.90 -3.85
CA SER A 2 -28.65 -17.90 -4.62
C SER A 2 -28.15 -16.55 -5.16
N GLY A 3 -27.00 -16.02 -4.78
CA GLY A 3 -25.79 -16.70 -4.30
C GLY A 3 -24.61 -16.22 -5.14
N GLN A 4 -23.75 -15.40 -4.50
CA GLN A 4 -22.30 -15.22 -4.66
C GLN A 4 -21.65 -15.06 -6.06
N LEU A 5 -20.72 -14.10 -6.15
CA LEU A 5 -19.28 -14.24 -6.48
C LEU A 5 -18.79 -12.89 -7.05
N PHE A 6 -18.00 -12.10 -6.31
CA PHE A 6 -16.55 -12.16 -6.10
C PHE A 6 -15.70 -11.87 -7.35
N ILE A 7 -14.94 -10.76 -7.24
CA ILE A 7 -13.57 -10.51 -7.72
C ILE A 7 -13.22 -11.03 -9.12
N SER A 8 -13.11 -10.11 -10.09
CA SER A 8 -12.01 -10.04 -11.06
C SER A 8 -12.27 -8.95 -12.12
N ASN A 9 -11.50 -7.86 -12.10
CA ASN A 9 -11.13 -7.18 -13.35
C ASN A 9 -9.74 -7.73 -13.71
N LEU A 10 -9.62 -9.00 -14.11
CA LEU A 10 -9.68 -9.45 -15.50
C LEU A 10 -9.14 -8.42 -16.50
N PHE A 11 -7.82 -8.49 -16.70
CA PHE A 11 -7.20 -8.61 -18.01
C PHE A 11 -7.98 -7.93 -19.15
N ARG A 12 -7.69 -6.65 -19.36
CA ARG A 12 -7.89 -6.02 -20.66
C ARG A 12 -6.56 -5.90 -21.36
N LEU A 13 -6.20 -6.91 -22.15
CA LEU A 13 -5.43 -6.64 -23.34
C LEU A 13 -5.96 -7.48 -24.49
N ARG A 14 -6.60 -6.77 -25.42
CA ARG A 14 -7.00 -7.29 -26.72
C ARG A 14 -5.74 -7.60 -27.52
N THR A 15 -5.53 -8.87 -27.84
CA THR A 15 -4.68 -9.24 -28.97
C THR A 15 -5.47 -10.17 -29.86
N LEU A 16 -6.10 -9.55 -30.86
CA LEU A 16 -6.67 -10.18 -32.03
C LEU A 16 -5.50 -10.62 -32.91
N ILE A 17 -5.23 -11.93 -33.02
CA ILE A 17 -4.38 -12.46 -34.09
C ILE A 17 -5.25 -13.37 -34.95
N ILE A 18 -5.84 -12.77 -35.98
CA ILE A 18 -6.25 -13.49 -37.18
C ILE A 18 -5.06 -13.35 -38.13
N GLN A 19 -4.38 -14.44 -38.49
CA GLN A 19 -3.85 -14.62 -39.84
C GLN A 19 -3.84 -16.11 -40.20
N SER A 20 -4.71 -16.45 -41.15
CA SER A 20 -4.66 -17.68 -41.93
C SER A 20 -3.72 -17.46 -43.12
N THR A 21 -2.67 -18.26 -43.27
CA THR A 21 -2.12 -18.58 -44.60
C THR A 21 -1.48 -19.95 -44.62
N PHE A 22 -1.83 -20.66 -45.68
CA PHE A 22 -1.37 -21.96 -46.14
C PHE A 22 0.13 -22.01 -46.49
N LEU A 23 0.59 -23.26 -46.62
CA LEU A 23 1.61 -23.76 -47.56
C LEU A 23 3.07 -23.90 -47.07
N SER A 24 3.38 -25.17 -46.77
CA SER A 24 4.59 -25.93 -47.13
C SER A 24 5.98 -25.31 -46.97
N GLY A 25 6.77 -25.95 -46.10
CA GLY A 25 8.16 -26.24 -46.39
C GLY A 25 9.18 -25.45 -45.59
N SER A 26 10.02 -26.21 -44.88
CA SER A 26 11.35 -25.83 -44.38
C SER A 26 11.41 -25.03 -43.07
N LEU A 27 12.48 -25.35 -42.32
CA LEU A 27 12.93 -24.78 -41.05
C LEU A 27 12.20 -25.25 -39.77
N ILE A 28 12.75 -26.31 -39.19
CA ILE A 28 12.65 -26.62 -37.76
C ILE A 28 13.29 -25.43 -37.01
N ILE A 29 12.44 -24.45 -36.69
CA ILE A 29 12.74 -23.38 -35.74
C ILE A 29 12.74 -24.04 -34.37
N PHE A 30 13.94 -24.28 -33.84
CA PHE A 30 14.16 -24.64 -32.44
C PHE A 30 13.84 -23.39 -31.61
N PHE A 31 12.54 -23.17 -31.36
CA PHE A 31 12.00 -22.14 -30.49
C PHE A 31 12.41 -22.52 -29.06
N LEU A 32 13.62 -22.12 -28.65
CA LEU A 32 13.99 -22.11 -27.24
C LEU A 32 12.92 -21.29 -26.52
N LEU A 33 12.20 -21.96 -25.61
CA LEU A 33 11.32 -21.32 -24.66
C LEU A 33 12.11 -20.26 -23.91
N THR A 34 11.98 -19.00 -24.32
CA THR A 34 12.33 -17.88 -23.48
C THR A 34 11.29 -17.86 -22.37
N THR A 35 11.69 -18.33 -21.19
CA THR A 35 10.95 -17.98 -19.98
C THR A 35 11.04 -16.47 -19.85
N ASN A 36 9.97 -15.77 -20.22
CA ASN A 36 9.81 -14.39 -19.81
C ASN A 36 9.67 -14.42 -18.28
N VAL A 37 10.80 -14.22 -17.59
CA VAL A 37 10.79 -13.86 -16.18
C VAL A 37 10.18 -12.47 -16.14
N PHE A 38 8.87 -12.40 -15.92
CA PHE A 38 8.20 -11.16 -15.58
C PHE A 38 8.78 -10.71 -14.25
N SER A 39 9.72 -9.76 -14.29
CA SER A 39 10.09 -9.04 -13.08
C SER A 39 8.89 -8.15 -12.77
N GLU A 40 8.15 -8.49 -11.71
CA GLU A 40 7.17 -7.57 -11.14
C GLU A 40 7.91 -6.32 -10.70
N GLU A 41 7.67 -5.21 -11.39
CA GLU A 41 8.13 -3.90 -10.99
C GLU A 41 7.48 -3.58 -9.65
N ILE A 42 8.24 -3.77 -8.57
CA ILE A 42 7.82 -3.46 -7.20
C ILE A 42 7.41 -1.98 -7.20
N GLN A 43 6.12 -1.71 -7.04
CA GLN A 43 5.57 -0.35 -7.06
C GLN A 43 5.90 0.36 -5.75
N LYS A 44 7.14 0.86 -5.70
CA LYS A 44 7.63 1.80 -4.70
C LYS A 44 6.66 2.96 -4.53
N ILE A 45 6.46 3.39 -3.28
CA ILE A 45 5.68 4.59 -2.96
C ILE A 45 6.09 5.69 -3.96
N LYS A 46 5.11 6.15 -4.73
CA LYS A 46 5.37 7.08 -5.83
C LYS A 46 5.67 8.45 -5.24
N GLY A 47 6.89 8.92 -5.47
CA GLY A 47 7.31 10.29 -5.19
C GLY A 47 7.92 10.52 -3.81
N PRO A 48 8.38 11.76 -3.56
CA PRO A 48 9.10 12.11 -2.35
C PRO A 48 8.20 12.05 -1.11
N ILE A 49 8.75 11.59 0.01
CA ILE A 49 8.10 11.68 1.33
C ILE A 49 8.49 13.02 1.94
N THR A 50 7.51 13.88 2.21
CA THR A 50 7.71 15.15 2.92
C THR A 50 7.12 15.04 4.32
N ILE A 51 7.91 15.34 5.35
CA ILE A 51 7.47 15.30 6.75
C ILE A 51 7.61 16.70 7.34
N THR A 52 6.52 17.21 7.90
CA THR A 52 6.45 18.52 8.58
C THR A 52 6.03 18.33 10.03
N SER A 53 6.63 19.07 10.96
CA SER A 53 6.33 19.05 12.39
C SER A 53 6.73 20.37 13.05
N ASP A 54 6.35 20.57 14.32
CA ASP A 54 6.80 21.73 15.09
C ASP A 54 8.25 21.55 15.58
N ARG A 55 8.64 20.32 15.91
CA ARG A 55 10.01 20.00 16.36
C ARG A 55 10.59 18.82 15.60
N LEU A 56 11.90 18.90 15.34
CA LEU A 56 12.72 17.85 14.75
C LEU A 56 13.99 17.67 15.60
N THR A 57 14.25 16.45 16.03
CA THR A 57 15.53 16.03 16.64
C THR A 57 16.15 14.94 15.78
N ALA A 58 17.32 15.21 15.20
CA ALA A 58 18.06 14.21 14.42
C ALA A 58 19.18 13.60 15.28
N ASP A 59 19.28 12.28 15.27
CA ASP A 59 20.35 11.50 15.89
C ASP A 59 21.10 10.72 14.82
N ASN A 60 22.32 11.20 14.52
CA ASN A 60 23.19 10.59 13.52
C ASN A 60 23.89 9.33 14.02
N GLN A 61 23.94 9.07 15.33
CA GLN A 61 24.53 7.84 15.88
C GLN A 61 23.57 6.67 15.69
N THR A 62 22.27 6.90 15.88
CA THR A 62 21.23 5.88 15.68
C THR A 62 20.59 5.93 14.30
N HIS A 63 20.96 6.89 13.45
CA HIS A 63 20.38 7.12 12.13
C HIS A 63 18.84 7.30 12.19
N THR A 64 18.42 8.16 13.12
CA THR A 64 17.00 8.45 13.34
C THR A 64 16.69 9.94 13.35
N ALA A 65 15.46 10.27 12.97
CA ALA A 65 14.91 11.61 13.05
C ALA A 65 13.56 11.54 13.75
N LEU A 66 13.46 12.18 14.91
CA LEU A 66 12.25 12.28 15.72
C LEU A 66 11.53 13.60 15.41
N PHE A 67 10.34 13.48 14.84
CA PHE A 67 9.41 14.56 14.57
C PHE A 67 8.34 14.56 15.65
N GLU A 68 8.05 15.72 16.23
CA GLU A 68 7.10 15.86 17.34
C GLU A 68 6.19 17.05 17.16
N ASN A 69 4.99 16.92 17.75
CA ASN A 69 3.88 17.86 17.75
C ASN A 69 3.32 18.10 16.34
N SER A 70 2.09 17.62 16.14
CA SER A 70 1.32 17.85 14.89
C SER A 70 2.05 17.41 13.63
N VAL A 71 2.58 16.19 13.62
CA VAL A 71 3.39 15.68 12.52
C VAL A 71 2.51 15.29 11.33
N VAL A 72 2.91 15.72 10.14
CA VAL A 72 2.26 15.38 8.87
C VAL A 72 3.30 14.81 7.91
N ALA A 73 3.15 13.55 7.53
CA ALA A 73 3.91 12.94 6.44
C ALA A 73 3.04 12.86 5.18
N ARG A 74 3.53 13.36 4.05
CA ARG A 74 2.81 13.40 2.79
C ARG A 74 3.64 12.78 1.67
N THR A 75 2.97 11.98 0.84
CA THR A 75 3.48 11.45 -0.42
C THR A 75 2.55 11.89 -1.55
N THR A 76 2.75 11.40 -2.78
CA THR A 76 1.87 11.72 -3.92
C THR A 76 0.43 11.28 -3.67
N ASP A 77 0.24 10.10 -3.08
CA ASP A 77 -1.08 9.44 -3.05
C ASP A 77 -1.70 9.42 -1.65
N MET A 78 -0.93 9.69 -0.59
CA MET A 78 -1.40 9.57 0.80
C MET A 78 -0.83 10.65 1.71
N THR A 79 -1.58 10.93 2.78
CA THR A 79 -1.14 11.79 3.90
C THR A 79 -1.38 11.07 5.22
N ILE A 80 -0.38 11.07 6.09
CA ILE A 80 -0.41 10.48 7.43
C ILE A 80 -0.22 11.60 8.45
N TYR A 81 -1.11 11.66 9.43
CA TYR A 81 -1.05 12.56 10.58
C TYR A 81 -0.71 11.74 11.83
N ALA A 82 0.08 12.31 12.74
CA ALA A 82 0.37 11.72 14.05
C ALA A 82 0.84 12.80 15.05
N ASP A 83 0.85 12.49 16.34
CA ASP A 83 1.44 13.36 17.37
C ASP A 83 2.97 13.36 17.28
N ARG A 84 3.57 12.20 16.95
CA ARG A 84 5.01 12.03 16.74
C ARG A 84 5.31 10.99 15.67
N MET A 85 6.45 11.15 14.99
CA MET A 85 7.00 10.16 14.06
C MET A 85 8.49 9.97 14.30
N LEU A 86 8.93 8.72 14.48
CA LEU A 86 10.35 8.35 14.50
C LEU A 86 10.71 7.73 13.15
N VAL A 87 11.56 8.42 12.41
CA VAL A 87 12.01 8.01 11.07
C VAL A 87 13.38 7.38 11.20
N TYR A 88 13.54 6.21 10.61
CA TYR A 88 14.81 5.50 10.48
C TYR A 88 15.29 5.65 9.04
N TYR A 89 16.58 5.93 8.87
CA TYR A 89 17.20 6.01 7.56
C TYR A 89 18.46 5.16 7.49
N ASP A 90 18.75 4.66 6.30
CA ASP A 90 19.95 3.91 6.02
C ASP A 90 21.19 4.83 6.06
N LYS A 91 22.26 4.34 6.67
CA LYS A 91 23.49 5.14 6.90
C LYS A 91 24.25 5.46 5.61
N ASP A 92 24.17 4.57 4.62
CA ASP A 92 24.98 4.64 3.41
C ASP A 92 24.25 5.41 2.31
N THR A 93 22.93 5.21 2.20
CA THR A 93 22.09 5.79 1.15
C THR A 93 21.26 6.99 1.62
N GLY A 94 21.07 7.18 2.93
CA GLY A 94 20.16 8.18 3.49
C GLY A 94 18.68 7.89 3.21
N SER A 95 18.35 6.72 2.66
CA SER A 95 16.98 6.35 2.32
C SER A 95 16.18 6.01 3.57
N VAL A 96 14.93 6.42 3.64
CA VAL A 96 14.02 6.01 4.72
C VAL A 96 13.78 4.51 4.66
N THR A 97 13.99 3.82 5.78
CA THR A 97 13.79 2.36 5.90
C THR A 97 12.54 2.02 6.70
N LYS A 98 12.22 2.82 7.72
CA LYS A 98 11.08 2.60 8.62
C LYS A 98 10.57 3.93 9.18
N ILE A 99 9.26 4.05 9.38
CA ILE A 99 8.66 5.19 10.09
C ILE A 99 7.71 4.63 11.15
N GLU A 100 7.89 5.05 12.40
CA GLU A 100 7.00 4.72 13.51
C GLU A 100 6.21 5.97 13.89
N ALA A 101 4.91 5.96 13.58
CA ALA A 101 3.97 7.02 13.91
C ALA A 101 3.15 6.65 15.14
N VAL A 102 3.03 7.56 16.09
CA VAL A 102 2.33 7.32 17.36
C VAL A 102 1.49 8.54 17.73
N GLY A 103 0.29 8.28 18.25
CA GLY A 103 -0.62 9.29 18.76
C GLY A 103 -1.56 9.79 17.66
N ALA A 104 -2.86 9.62 17.88
CA ALA A 104 -3.94 10.05 16.98
C ALA A 104 -3.67 9.80 15.48
N VAL A 105 -3.13 8.62 15.14
CA VAL A 105 -2.68 8.34 13.78
C VAL A 105 -3.87 8.33 12.83
N LYS A 106 -3.74 9.08 11.73
CA LYS A 106 -4.75 9.14 10.67
C LYS A 106 -4.08 9.09 9.30
N LEU A 107 -4.37 8.05 8.52
CA LEU A 107 -4.00 7.97 7.10
C LEU A 107 -5.20 8.36 6.23
N ILE A 108 -4.95 9.19 5.22
CA ILE A 108 -5.92 9.56 4.19
C ILE A 108 -5.31 9.21 2.83
N LYS A 109 -6.02 8.39 2.06
CA LYS A 109 -5.72 8.06 0.66
C LYS A 109 -7.03 8.14 -0.13
N GLU A 110 -7.12 9.09 -1.06
CA GLU A 110 -8.36 9.37 -1.82
C GLU A 110 -9.60 9.47 -0.91
N ASN A 111 -10.53 8.51 -0.98
CA ASN A 111 -11.76 8.44 -0.19
C ASN A 111 -11.63 7.52 1.05
N ASN A 112 -10.48 6.90 1.25
CA ASN A 112 -10.19 5.99 2.34
C ASN A 112 -9.54 6.71 3.51
N VAL A 113 -10.13 6.55 4.70
CA VAL A 113 -9.58 7.11 5.95
C VAL A 113 -9.35 5.98 6.94
N ILE A 114 -8.12 5.86 7.44
CA ILE A 114 -7.72 4.89 8.45
C ILE A 114 -7.28 5.64 9.69
N THR A 115 -7.79 5.25 10.86
CA THR A 115 -7.40 5.80 12.15
C THR A 115 -6.90 4.72 13.07
N SER A 116 -5.84 4.97 13.85
CA SER A 116 -5.28 4.04 14.83
C SER A 116 -4.52 4.80 15.93
N LYS A 117 -4.07 4.11 16.98
CA LYS A 117 -3.16 4.71 17.98
C LYS A 117 -1.72 4.79 17.46
N GLU A 118 -1.33 3.80 16.68
CA GLU A 118 0.02 3.63 16.16
C GLU A 118 -0.02 3.15 14.71
N ALA A 119 1.00 3.51 13.94
CA ALA A 119 1.26 2.94 12.64
C ALA A 119 2.76 2.82 12.36
N THR A 120 3.18 1.70 11.77
CA THR A 120 4.57 1.48 11.37
C THR A 120 4.64 1.23 9.87
N TYR A 121 5.37 2.09 9.17
CA TYR A 121 5.69 1.91 7.76
C TYR A 121 7.04 1.21 7.61
N TYR A 122 7.10 0.21 6.73
CA TYR A 122 8.32 -0.48 6.32
C TYR A 122 8.56 -0.23 4.84
N ALA A 123 9.70 0.38 4.50
CA ALA A 123 10.02 0.73 3.12
C ALA A 123 10.35 -0.50 2.28
N ASP A 124 11.14 -1.44 2.82
CA ASP A 124 11.57 -2.64 2.10
C ASP A 124 10.42 -3.59 1.77
N GLU A 125 9.41 -3.64 2.64
CA GLU A 125 8.23 -4.49 2.50
C GLU A 125 7.03 -3.75 1.91
N GLU A 126 7.15 -2.44 1.67
CA GLU A 126 6.10 -1.57 1.15
C GLU A 126 4.75 -1.75 1.85
N LYS A 127 4.79 -1.77 3.18
CA LYS A 127 3.59 -2.00 4.00
C LYS A 127 3.48 -1.02 5.15
N VAL A 128 2.24 -0.74 5.56
CA VAL A 128 1.91 0.00 6.78
C VAL A 128 1.13 -0.90 7.72
N ILE A 129 1.58 -1.05 8.95
CA ILE A 129 0.89 -1.81 9.99
C ILE A 129 0.27 -0.83 10.98
N PHE A 130 -1.04 -0.88 11.13
CA PHE A 130 -1.81 -0.08 12.08
C PHE A 130 -2.19 -0.92 13.29
N THR A 131 -1.94 -0.41 14.49
CA THR A 131 -2.20 -1.07 15.78
C THR A 131 -2.91 -0.14 16.76
N GLY A 132 -3.47 -0.72 17.82
CA GLY A 132 -4.23 0.01 18.82
C GLY A 132 -5.59 0.45 18.30
N GLU A 133 -6.43 -0.53 17.97
CA GLU A 133 -7.83 -0.35 17.51
C GLU A 133 -7.94 0.34 16.14
N PRO A 134 -7.28 -0.19 15.09
CA PRO A 134 -7.40 0.36 13.75
C PRO A 134 -8.84 0.33 13.24
N ARG A 135 -9.24 1.43 12.61
CA ARG A 135 -10.54 1.63 11.97
C ARG A 135 -10.38 2.25 10.60
N ALA A 136 -10.76 1.52 9.56
CA ALA A 136 -10.83 2.01 8.18
C ALA A 136 -12.27 2.36 7.81
N VAL A 137 -12.43 3.46 7.09
CA VAL A 137 -13.71 3.96 6.58
C VAL A 137 -13.58 4.23 5.09
N GLU A 138 -14.48 3.63 4.32
CA GLU A 138 -14.63 3.83 2.87
C GLU A 138 -16.11 4.07 2.55
N GLY A 139 -16.48 5.34 2.35
CA GLY A 139 -17.88 5.71 2.17
C GLY A 139 -18.75 5.34 3.38
N GLU A 140 -19.67 4.38 3.20
CA GLU A 140 -20.51 3.86 4.29
C GLU A 140 -19.97 2.58 4.93
N ASN A 141 -18.86 2.03 4.41
CA ASN A 141 -18.26 0.80 4.92
C ASN A 141 -17.29 1.14 6.04
N VAL A 142 -17.34 0.36 7.12
CA VAL A 142 -16.43 0.49 8.26
C VAL A 142 -15.82 -0.86 8.58
N VAL A 143 -14.49 -0.91 8.62
CA VAL A 143 -13.72 -2.09 9.00
C VAL A 143 -12.93 -1.76 10.26
N THR A 144 -13.01 -2.63 11.26
CA THR A 144 -12.25 -2.51 12.52
C THR A 144 -11.54 -3.82 12.81
N GLY A 145 -10.46 -3.77 13.60
CA GLY A 145 -9.72 -4.97 14.02
C GLY A 145 -8.74 -4.68 15.14
N SER A 146 -7.95 -5.68 15.53
CA SER A 146 -6.85 -5.51 16.50
C SER A 146 -5.57 -5.01 15.81
N LYS A 147 -5.35 -5.46 14.58
CA LYS A 147 -4.24 -5.09 13.71
C LYS A 147 -4.71 -5.02 12.26
N MET A 148 -4.26 -4.01 11.54
CA MET A 148 -4.57 -3.83 10.12
C MET A 148 -3.26 -3.59 9.38
N THR A 149 -2.98 -4.40 8.36
CA THR A 149 -1.80 -4.25 7.50
C THR A 149 -2.26 -3.80 6.13
N TYR A 150 -1.70 -2.71 5.64
CA TYR A 150 -1.87 -2.22 4.28
C TYR A 150 -0.63 -2.59 3.46
N LEU A 151 -0.82 -3.41 2.43
CA LEU A 151 0.19 -3.77 1.44
C LEU A 151 0.06 -2.76 0.29
N ILE A 152 1.03 -1.85 0.16
CA ILE A 152 0.93 -0.70 -0.74
C ILE A 152 1.04 -1.16 -2.20
N ASN A 153 1.95 -2.08 -2.47
CA ASN A 153 2.18 -2.68 -3.80
C ASN A 153 0.96 -3.42 -4.36
N GLU A 154 0.20 -4.12 -3.49
CA GLU A 154 -1.00 -4.88 -3.85
C GLU A 154 -2.29 -4.05 -3.75
N ASP A 155 -2.20 -2.82 -3.24
CA ASP A 155 -3.34 -2.00 -2.82
C ASP A 155 -4.37 -2.79 -1.98
N ARG A 156 -3.87 -3.57 -1.00
CA ARG A 156 -4.65 -4.57 -0.26
C ARG A 156 -4.55 -4.40 1.24
N PHE A 157 -5.67 -4.63 1.94
CA PHE A 157 -5.72 -4.65 3.40
C PHE A 157 -5.87 -6.07 3.96
N LEU A 158 -5.08 -6.37 4.99
CA LEU A 158 -5.22 -7.56 5.83
C LEU A 158 -5.61 -7.12 7.24
N VAL A 159 -6.69 -7.68 7.79
CA VAL A 159 -7.20 -7.28 9.09
C VAL A 159 -7.34 -8.49 10.00
N GLU A 160 -6.65 -8.46 11.12
CA GLU A 160 -6.73 -9.51 12.14
C GLU A 160 -7.82 -9.19 13.15
N SER A 161 -8.50 -10.25 13.63
CA SER A 161 -9.64 -10.16 14.56
C SER A 161 -10.69 -9.14 14.08
N SER A 162 -11.01 -9.19 12.79
CA SER A 162 -11.78 -8.14 12.14
C SER A 162 -13.28 -8.19 12.48
N LYS A 163 -13.87 -6.99 12.56
CA LYS A 163 -15.32 -6.79 12.61
C LYS A 163 -15.69 -5.79 11.51
N VAL A 164 -16.54 -6.23 10.59
CA VAL A 164 -16.91 -5.46 9.39
C VAL A 164 -18.38 -5.05 9.49
N PHE A 165 -18.66 -3.75 9.33
CA PHE A 165 -20.00 -3.21 9.23
C PHE A 165 -20.23 -2.70 7.80
N LEU A 166 -21.12 -3.38 7.06
CA LEU A 166 -21.52 -3.00 5.71
C LEU A 166 -22.95 -2.47 5.73
N LYS A 167 -23.15 -1.21 5.37
CA LYS A 167 -24.49 -0.66 5.17
C LYS A 167 -24.94 -0.96 3.75
N LYS A 168 -25.97 -1.81 3.58
CA LYS A 168 -26.59 -2.01 2.26
C LYS A 168 -27.23 -0.70 1.80
N LYS A 169 -26.82 -0.18 0.63
CA LYS A 169 -27.63 0.81 -0.09
C LYS A 169 -29.01 0.20 -0.36
N LYS A 170 -30.09 0.80 0.17
CA LYS A 170 -31.44 0.51 -0.33
C LYS A 170 -31.44 0.92 -1.81
N LYS A 171 -31.70 -0.03 -2.71
CA LYS A 171 -32.15 0.30 -4.07
C LYS A 171 -33.42 1.15 -3.90
N GLN A 172 -33.35 2.42 -4.28
CA GLN A 172 -34.54 3.20 -4.60
C GLN A 172 -35.05 2.74 -5.96
#